data_AF-A0A5T1UKV5-F1
#
_entry.id   AF-A0A5T1UKV5-F1
#
_cell.length_a   1.000
_cell.length_b   1.000
_cell.length_c   1.000
_cell.angle_alpha   90.00
_cell.angle_beta   90.00
_cell.angle_gamma   90.00
#
_symmetry.space_group_name_H-M   'P 1'
#
loop_
_entity.id
_entity.type
_entity.pdbx_description
1 polymer ?
#
loop_
_entity_poly.entity_id
_entity_poly.type
_entity_poly.pdbx_seq_one_letter_code
_entity_poly.pdbx_strand_id
1 'polypeptide(L)'
;MLICNHCNTKNLDIAKFCKECGNSDLYDPQAEEKLEQERRKQEELRRLEEEKRKIAQEEREKSLKQRKEFISKHKSKIIISMVSFFLIASLSIYQYFYGGKYSRVYISKLEGKCHYDDESSCKMLQTIYKEKCDDGDGKACFAGIFVSGDLIRVKIDGQWSFLDKNGEIIAKPKFDNLGVFSEGLAGVGLNGKWGFIDKSGKIVIESKFDSGGHFSEGLAKVELNRKYGFIDKNGEFVIKPKFDGVGNFSEGLAKVKLNGRWGFIDRSGKFVIKPKFDSIWDFSEGLAKVKLNGKYGFIDKSGKIVIEPKFDDIRY
;
A
#
# COMPACT_ATOMS: atom_id res chain seq x y z
N MET A 1 -44.65 -51.22 -42.46
CA MET A 1 -45.77 -52.00 -43.06
C MET A 1 -46.12 -53.06 -42.04
N LEU A 2 -47.33 -53.05 -41.49
CA LEU A 2 -47.66 -53.87 -40.32
C LEU A 2 -48.11 -55.28 -40.73
N ILE A 3 -47.71 -56.30 -39.99
CA ILE A 3 -48.12 -57.70 -40.16
C ILE A 3 -48.92 -58.14 -38.94
N CYS A 4 -50.03 -58.86 -39.15
CA CYS A 4 -50.82 -59.39 -38.05
C CYS A 4 -50.25 -60.72 -37.52
N ASN A 5 -50.02 -60.81 -36.22
CA ASN A 5 -49.49 -62.03 -35.58
C ASN A 5 -50.43 -63.25 -35.68
N HIS A 6 -51.73 -63.03 -35.84
CA HIS A 6 -52.73 -64.09 -35.81
C HIS A 6 -53.03 -64.71 -37.19
N CYS A 7 -52.91 -63.94 -38.27
CA CYS A 7 -53.22 -64.42 -39.63
C CYS A 7 -52.08 -64.22 -40.64
N ASN A 8 -50.97 -63.60 -40.22
CA ASN A 8 -49.74 -63.39 -41.00
C ASN A 8 -49.94 -62.60 -42.31
N THR A 9 -51.01 -61.80 -42.39
CA THR A 9 -51.30 -60.96 -43.57
C THR A 9 -50.85 -59.51 -43.39
N LYS A 10 -50.49 -58.88 -44.50
CA LYS A 10 -49.93 -57.52 -44.55
C LYS A 10 -51.05 -56.49 -44.45
N ASN A 11 -51.04 -55.68 -43.39
CA ASN A 11 -51.98 -54.58 -43.20
C ASN A 11 -51.38 -53.31 -43.84
N LEU A 12 -52.01 -52.85 -44.93
CA LEU A 12 -51.56 -51.70 -45.75
C LEU A 12 -52.02 -50.33 -45.18
N ASP A 13 -52.78 -50.33 -44.09
CA ASP A 13 -53.37 -49.13 -43.47
C ASP A 13 -52.76 -48.80 -42.10
N ILE A 14 -52.81 -47.54 -41.68
CA ILE A 14 -52.34 -47.04 -40.36
C ILE A 14 -53.29 -47.45 -39.21
N ALA A 15 -54.30 -48.28 -39.49
CA ALA A 15 -55.33 -48.68 -38.53
C ALA A 15 -54.79 -49.62 -37.44
N LYS A 16 -55.27 -49.45 -36.19
CA LYS A 16 -54.87 -50.24 -35.00
C LYS A 16 -55.32 -51.72 -35.00
N PHE A 17 -55.96 -52.22 -36.05
CA PHE A 17 -56.52 -53.58 -36.11
C PHE A 17 -56.33 -54.20 -37.51
N CYS A 18 -56.13 -55.52 -37.56
CA CYS A 18 -56.07 -56.30 -38.79
C CYS A 18 -57.45 -56.38 -39.45
N LYS A 19 -57.56 -56.05 -40.74
CA LYS A 19 -58.84 -56.11 -41.48
C LYS A 19 -59.36 -57.54 -41.69
N GLU A 20 -58.51 -58.55 -41.64
CA GLU A 20 -58.92 -59.94 -41.92
C GLU A 20 -59.42 -60.70 -40.70
N CYS A 21 -58.75 -60.56 -39.55
CA CYS A 21 -59.12 -61.29 -38.33
C CYS A 21 -59.60 -60.39 -37.18
N GLY A 22 -59.64 -59.06 -37.39
CA GLY A 22 -60.07 -58.09 -36.37
C GLY A 22 -59.12 -57.92 -35.19
N ASN A 23 -57.99 -58.62 -35.17
CA ASN A 23 -57.05 -58.60 -34.05
C ASN A 23 -56.22 -57.30 -34.05
N SER A 24 -55.99 -56.73 -32.87
CA SER A 24 -55.14 -55.55 -32.66
C SER A 24 -53.65 -55.85 -32.65
N ASP A 25 -53.27 -57.12 -32.57
CA ASP A 25 -51.87 -57.52 -32.46
C ASP A 25 -51.17 -57.49 -33.83
N LEU A 26 -50.58 -56.33 -34.12
CA LEU A 26 -49.88 -55.97 -35.35
C LEU A 26 -48.43 -55.60 -35.01
N TYR A 27 -47.46 -56.10 -35.76
CA TYR A 27 -46.05 -55.75 -35.60
C TYR A 27 -45.45 -55.19 -36.90
N ASP A 28 -44.42 -54.34 -36.80
CA ASP A 28 -43.66 -53.88 -37.96
C ASP A 28 -42.31 -54.62 -38.00
N PRO A 29 -42.09 -55.56 -38.95
CA PRO A 29 -40.84 -56.31 -39.05
C PRO A 29 -39.60 -55.41 -39.19
N GLN A 30 -39.72 -54.26 -39.87
CA GLN A 30 -38.59 -53.34 -40.04
C GLN A 30 -38.29 -52.57 -38.75
N ALA A 31 -39.31 -52.33 -37.91
CA ALA A 31 -39.11 -51.72 -36.60
C ALA A 31 -38.53 -52.73 -35.60
N GLU A 32 -38.96 -54.00 -35.64
CA GLU A 32 -38.39 -55.07 -34.82
C GLU A 32 -36.93 -55.35 -35.17
N GLU A 33 -36.59 -55.45 -36.45
CA GLU A 33 -35.20 -55.65 -36.88
C GLU A 33 -34.29 -54.48 -36.45
N LYS A 34 -34.78 -53.23 -36.56
CA LYS A 34 -34.05 -52.05 -36.04
C LYS A 34 -33.89 -52.09 -34.53
N LEU A 35 -34.93 -52.47 -33.78
CA LEU A 35 -34.88 -52.61 -32.33
C LEU A 35 -33.88 -53.70 -31.90
N GLU A 36 -33.85 -54.82 -32.62
CA GLU A 36 -32.92 -55.92 -32.38
C GLU A 36 -31.47 -55.50 -32.66
N GLN A 37 -31.22 -54.77 -33.76
CA GLN A 37 -29.90 -54.19 -34.06
C GLN A 37 -29.46 -53.18 -32.99
N GLU A 38 -30.38 -52.36 -32.48
CA GLU A 38 -30.09 -51.37 -31.44
C GLU A 38 -29.78 -52.03 -30.09
N ARG A 39 -30.50 -53.11 -29.73
CA ARG A 39 -30.18 -53.94 -28.56
C ARG A 39 -28.78 -54.56 -28.67
N ARG A 40 -28.41 -55.10 -29.84
CA ARG A 40 -27.05 -55.65 -30.07
C ARG A 40 -25.98 -54.59 -29.92
N LYS A 41 -26.19 -53.38 -30.45
CA LYS A 41 -25.27 -52.24 -30.27
C LYS A 41 -25.15 -51.81 -28.82
N GLN A 42 -26.26 -51.77 -28.07
CA GLN A 42 -26.22 -51.45 -26.64
C GLN A 42 -25.49 -52.53 -25.83
N GLU A 43 -25.65 -53.80 -26.16
CA GLU A 43 -24.95 -54.89 -25.49
C GLU A 43 -23.44 -54.86 -25.78
N GLU A 44 -23.06 -54.60 -27.03
CA GLU A 44 -21.65 -54.41 -27.42
C GLU A 44 -21.03 -53.18 -26.71
N LEU A 45 -21.76 -52.07 -26.63
CA LEU A 45 -21.33 -50.88 -25.90
C LEU A 45 -21.13 -51.17 -24.40
N ARG A 46 -22.05 -51.92 -23.76
CA ARG A 46 -21.91 -52.33 -22.36
C ARG A 46 -20.66 -53.20 -22.14
N ARG A 47 -20.38 -54.14 -23.04
CA ARG A 47 -19.17 -54.98 -22.97
C ARG A 47 -17.90 -54.14 -23.07
N LEU A 48 -17.85 -53.18 -24.00
CA LEU A 48 -16.74 -52.24 -24.15
C LEU A 48 -16.57 -51.34 -22.91
N GLU A 49 -17.66 -50.89 -22.30
CA GLU A 49 -17.61 -50.10 -21.06
C GLU A 49 -17.09 -50.90 -19.87
N GLU A 50 -17.50 -52.16 -19.73
CA GLU A 50 -16.99 -53.05 -18.69
C GLU A 50 -15.49 -53.33 -18.86
N GLU A 51 -15.04 -53.55 -20.09
CA GLU A 51 -13.62 -53.76 -20.41
C GLU A 51 -12.80 -52.50 -20.10
N LYS A 52 -13.30 -51.32 -20.49
CA LYS A 52 -12.68 -50.02 -20.12
C LYS A 52 -12.58 -49.84 -18.60
N ARG A 53 -13.62 -50.23 -17.86
CA ARG A 53 -13.61 -50.16 -16.38
C ARG A 53 -12.56 -51.09 -15.78
N LYS A 54 -12.42 -52.32 -16.30
CA LYS A 54 -11.39 -53.27 -15.85
C LYS A 54 -9.98 -52.73 -16.11
N ILE A 55 -9.72 -52.23 -17.31
CA ILE A 55 -8.42 -51.62 -17.67
C ILE A 55 -8.11 -50.44 -16.75
N ALA A 56 -9.08 -49.54 -16.54
CA ALA A 56 -8.90 -48.38 -15.66
C ALA A 56 -8.64 -48.78 -14.20
N GLN A 57 -9.25 -49.87 -13.73
CA GLN A 57 -9.02 -50.40 -12.39
C GLN A 57 -7.60 -51.00 -12.26
N GLU A 58 -7.16 -51.79 -13.23
CA GLU A 58 -5.79 -52.33 -13.27
C GLU A 58 -4.73 -51.23 -13.32
N GLU A 59 -4.94 -50.17 -14.11
CA GLU A 59 -4.03 -49.02 -14.16
C GLU A 59 -3.94 -48.30 -12.81
N ARG A 60 -5.07 -48.11 -12.13
CA ARG A 60 -5.10 -47.53 -10.78
C ARG A 60 -4.33 -48.40 -9.78
N GLU A 61 -4.52 -49.71 -9.81
CA GLU A 61 -3.81 -50.64 -8.94
C GLU A 61 -2.30 -50.64 -9.21
N LYS A 62 -1.89 -50.66 -10.48
CA LYS A 62 -0.47 -50.52 -10.88
C LYS A 62 0.12 -49.19 -10.41
N SER A 63 -0.59 -48.08 -10.60
CA SER A 63 -0.18 -46.75 -10.12
C SER A 63 -0.06 -46.70 -8.59
N LEU A 64 -1.01 -47.28 -7.86
CA LEU A 64 -0.98 -47.37 -6.40
C LEU A 64 0.20 -48.22 -5.91
N LYS A 65 0.49 -49.34 -6.57
CA LYS A 65 1.63 -50.20 -6.24
C LYS A 65 2.95 -49.47 -6.45
N GLN A 66 3.12 -48.82 -7.61
CA GLN A 66 4.30 -48.01 -7.91
C GLN A 66 4.48 -46.87 -6.90
N ARG A 67 3.40 -46.15 -6.52
CA ARG A 67 3.45 -45.10 -5.50
C ARG A 67 3.86 -45.64 -4.13
N LYS A 68 3.28 -46.77 -3.69
CA LYS A 68 3.64 -47.41 -2.42
C LYS A 68 5.10 -47.85 -2.40
N GLU A 69 5.58 -48.44 -3.48
CA GLU A 69 6.96 -48.89 -3.62
C GLU A 69 7.94 -47.71 -3.61
N PHE A 70 7.62 -46.63 -4.33
CA PHE A 70 8.38 -45.38 -4.30
C PHE A 70 8.44 -44.78 -2.89
N ILE A 71 7.29 -44.65 -2.22
CA ILE A 71 7.21 -44.13 -0.85
C ILE A 71 8.03 -45.00 0.10
N SER A 72 7.94 -46.33 -0.01
CA SER A 72 8.71 -47.25 0.82
C SER A 72 10.22 -47.08 0.58
N LYS A 73 10.66 -47.05 -0.67
CA LYS A 73 12.06 -46.90 -1.07
C LYS A 73 12.66 -45.56 -0.62
N HIS A 74 11.86 -44.49 -0.62
CA HIS A 74 12.31 -43.14 -0.29
C HIS A 74 11.81 -42.64 1.08
N LYS A 75 11.25 -43.52 1.92
CA LYS A 75 10.60 -43.17 3.18
C LYS A 75 11.45 -42.25 4.05
N SER A 76 12.72 -42.62 4.27
CA SER A 76 13.64 -41.82 5.09
C SER A 76 13.92 -40.44 4.47
N LYS A 77 14.07 -40.35 3.15
CA LYS A 77 14.30 -39.06 2.46
C LYS A 77 13.06 -38.16 2.52
N ILE A 78 11.86 -38.73 2.39
CA ILE A 78 10.59 -38.00 2.53
C ILE A 78 10.45 -37.46 3.95
N ILE A 79 10.70 -38.29 4.97
CA ILE A 79 10.64 -37.87 6.38
C ILE A 79 11.64 -36.75 6.64
N ILE A 80 12.90 -36.91 6.21
CA ILE A 80 13.92 -35.87 6.37
C ILE A 80 13.48 -34.57 5.69
N SER A 81 12.95 -34.63 4.46
CA SER A 81 12.45 -33.45 3.76
C SER A 81 11.31 -32.76 4.50
N MET A 82 10.34 -33.52 5.01
CA MET A 82 9.22 -32.97 5.79
C MET A 82 9.69 -32.34 7.10
N VAL A 83 10.60 -32.99 7.83
CA VAL A 83 11.17 -32.46 9.07
C VAL A 83 11.97 -31.19 8.80
N SER A 84 12.80 -31.17 7.76
CA SER A 84 13.53 -29.96 7.36
C SER A 84 12.58 -28.81 7.03
N PHE A 85 11.51 -29.06 6.28
CA PHE A 85 10.51 -28.03 5.97
C PHE A 85 9.82 -27.52 7.24
N PHE A 86 9.46 -28.41 8.16
CA PHE A 86 8.86 -28.04 9.44
C PHE A 86 9.80 -27.19 10.31
N LEU A 87 11.09 -27.53 10.36
CA LEU A 87 12.10 -26.77 11.10
C LEU A 87 12.31 -25.38 10.47
N ILE A 88 12.37 -25.27 9.14
CA ILE A 88 12.48 -23.98 8.44
C ILE A 88 11.24 -23.11 8.71
N ALA A 89 10.04 -23.70 8.65
CA ALA A 89 8.81 -22.97 8.95
C ALA A 89 8.77 -22.52 10.42
N SER A 90 9.14 -23.40 11.35
CA SER A 90 9.20 -23.09 12.79
C SER A 90 10.21 -21.99 13.09
N LEU A 91 11.39 -22.04 12.47
CA LEU A 91 12.42 -21.00 12.62
C LEU A 91 11.94 -19.67 12.05
N SER A 92 11.27 -19.70 10.89
CA SER A 92 10.70 -18.51 10.26
C SER A 92 9.62 -17.85 11.14
N ILE A 93 8.73 -18.66 11.74
CA ILE A 93 7.73 -18.19 12.71
C ILE A 93 8.42 -17.61 13.95
N TYR A 94 9.40 -18.32 14.51
CA TYR A 94 10.15 -17.84 15.68
C TYR A 94 10.84 -16.50 15.39
N GLN A 95 11.50 -16.39 14.25
CA GLN A 95 12.20 -15.17 13.84
C GLN A 95 11.23 -14.01 13.56
N TYR A 96 10.02 -14.29 13.05
CA TYR A 96 8.97 -13.28 12.92
C TYR A 96 8.48 -12.75 14.27
N PHE A 97 8.24 -13.63 15.25
CA PHE A 97 7.71 -13.22 16.56
C PHE A 97 8.77 -12.62 17.50
N TYR A 98 9.97 -13.19 17.50
CA TYR A 98 11.02 -12.92 18.49
C TYR A 98 12.30 -12.30 17.89
N GLY A 99 12.47 -12.33 16.57
CA GLY A 99 13.66 -11.80 15.91
C GLY A 99 13.59 -10.31 15.60
N GLY A 100 14.72 -9.78 15.11
CA GLY A 100 14.89 -8.37 14.75
C GLY A 100 15.20 -7.46 15.94
N LYS A 101 15.47 -6.18 15.65
CA LYS A 101 15.75 -5.15 16.67
C LYS A 101 14.59 -4.98 17.67
N TYR A 102 13.36 -5.13 17.18
CA TYR A 102 12.13 -5.08 17.97
C TYR A 102 11.23 -6.26 17.63
N SER A 103 11.08 -7.19 18.58
CA SER A 103 10.23 -8.38 18.41
C SER A 103 8.75 -8.01 18.31
N ARG A 104 7.94 -8.80 17.58
CA ARG A 104 6.49 -8.54 17.45
C ARG A 104 5.79 -8.61 18.81
N VAL A 105 6.24 -9.51 19.68
CA VAL A 105 5.74 -9.63 21.07
C VAL A 105 6.00 -8.35 21.86
N TYR A 106 7.19 -7.77 21.73
CA TYR A 106 7.54 -6.51 22.39
C TYR A 106 6.70 -5.35 21.89
N ILE A 107 6.54 -5.21 20.56
CA ILE A 107 5.71 -4.18 19.94
C ILE A 107 4.25 -4.33 20.38
N SER A 108 3.70 -5.54 20.41
CA SER A 108 2.32 -5.78 20.84
C SER A 108 2.09 -5.39 22.31
N LYS A 109 3.08 -5.61 23.18
CA LYS A 109 3.01 -5.15 24.57
C LYS A 109 3.00 -3.62 24.68
N LEU A 110 3.77 -2.93 23.84
CA LEU A 110 3.77 -1.47 23.76
C LEU A 110 2.46 -0.92 23.17
N GLU A 111 1.94 -1.54 22.10
CA GLU A 111 0.62 -1.23 21.52
C GLU A 111 -0.47 -1.31 22.60
N GLY A 112 -0.51 -2.42 23.35
CA GLY A 112 -1.47 -2.63 24.42
C GLY A 112 -1.36 -1.59 25.54
N LYS A 113 -0.15 -1.22 25.96
CA LYS A 113 0.06 -0.18 27.00
C LYS A 113 -0.27 1.22 26.51
N CYS A 114 0.08 1.54 25.26
CA CYS A 114 -0.22 2.84 24.69
C CYS A 114 -1.73 3.07 24.54
N HIS A 115 -2.51 2.01 24.32
CA HIS A 115 -3.98 2.08 24.34
C HIS A 115 -4.58 2.53 25.68
N TYR A 116 -3.86 2.37 26.79
CA TYR A 116 -4.27 2.83 28.13
C TYR A 116 -3.51 4.11 28.56
N ASP A 117 -3.13 4.94 27.58
CA ASP A 117 -2.48 6.26 27.77
C ASP A 117 -1.14 6.24 28.54
N ASP A 118 -0.39 5.13 28.50
CA ASP A 118 0.99 5.12 29.00
C ASP A 118 1.91 5.90 28.06
N GLU A 119 2.16 7.17 28.40
CA GLU A 119 2.93 8.12 27.58
C GLU A 119 4.33 7.59 27.22
N SER A 120 4.97 6.86 28.13
CA SER A 120 6.30 6.28 27.92
C SER A 120 6.29 5.19 26.83
N SER A 121 5.31 4.28 26.88
CA SER A 121 5.13 3.22 25.89
C SER A 121 4.70 3.80 24.54
N CYS A 122 3.86 4.83 24.53
CA CYS A 122 3.48 5.52 23.29
C CYS A 122 4.70 6.19 22.62
N LYS A 123 5.53 6.93 23.36
CA LYS A 123 6.77 7.54 22.81
C LYS A 123 7.74 6.50 22.26
N MET A 124 7.86 5.37 22.95
CA MET A 124 8.71 4.27 22.50
C MET A 124 8.16 3.62 21.22
N LEU A 125 6.85 3.40 21.17
CA LEU A 125 6.17 2.85 19.99
C LEU A 125 6.23 3.79 18.78
N GLN A 126 6.09 5.11 18.99
CA GLN A 126 6.29 6.13 17.95
C GLN A 126 7.70 6.05 17.36
N THR A 127 8.72 5.97 18.22
CA THR A 127 10.12 5.84 17.79
C THR A 127 10.31 4.58 16.94
N ILE A 128 9.78 3.44 17.39
CA ILE A 128 9.90 2.15 16.68
C ILE A 128 9.23 2.20 15.31
N TYR A 129 8.00 2.72 15.22
CA TYR A 129 7.30 2.80 13.94
C TYR A 129 7.92 3.83 13.00
N LYS A 130 8.46 4.93 13.52
CA LYS A 130 9.22 5.91 12.73
C LYS A 130 10.44 5.25 12.09
N GLU A 131 11.28 4.58 12.89
CA GLU A 131 12.46 3.87 12.39
C GLU A 131 12.10 2.85 11.31
N LYS A 132 11.09 2.01 11.57
CA LYS A 132 10.63 1.02 10.58
C LYS A 132 10.06 1.66 9.30
N CYS A 133 9.39 2.80 9.43
CA CYS A 133 8.88 3.54 8.28
C CYS A 133 10.02 4.11 7.44
N ASP A 134 11.04 4.67 8.09
CA ASP A 134 12.25 5.18 7.43
C ASP A 134 13.01 4.05 6.70
N ASP A 135 12.95 2.82 7.22
CA ASP A 135 13.46 1.60 6.57
C ASP A 135 12.53 1.06 5.44
N GLY A 136 11.40 1.70 5.17
CA GLY A 136 10.48 1.35 4.09
C GLY A 136 9.31 0.42 4.45
N ASP A 137 9.07 0.12 5.74
CA ASP A 137 7.90 -0.64 6.18
C ASP A 137 6.63 0.22 6.12
N GLY A 138 5.89 0.12 5.02
CA GLY A 138 4.64 0.85 4.82
C GLY A 138 3.57 0.56 5.87
N LYS A 139 3.56 -0.63 6.51
CA LYS A 139 2.62 -0.93 7.61
C LYS A 139 3.01 -0.17 8.87
N ALA A 140 4.31 -0.06 9.15
CA ALA A 140 4.81 0.76 10.25
C ALA A 140 4.55 2.24 10.00
N CYS A 141 4.69 2.74 8.76
CA CYS A 141 4.31 4.10 8.39
C CYS A 141 2.84 4.39 8.72
N PHE A 142 1.95 3.47 8.33
CA PHE A 142 0.52 3.61 8.61
C PHE A 142 0.21 3.51 10.10
N ALA A 143 0.79 2.53 10.81
CA ALA A 143 0.59 2.38 12.25
C ALA A 143 1.13 3.57 13.05
N GLY A 144 2.25 4.17 12.60
CA GLY A 144 2.84 5.36 13.19
C GLY A 144 1.88 6.53 13.33
N ILE A 145 0.96 6.72 12.36
CA ILE A 145 -0.07 7.77 12.37
C ILE A 145 -0.96 7.68 13.62
N PHE A 146 -1.38 6.46 13.98
CA PHE A 146 -2.30 6.23 15.09
C PHE A 146 -1.63 6.39 16.45
N VAL A 147 -0.30 6.19 16.53
CA VAL A 147 0.46 6.35 17.76
C VAL A 147 0.93 7.79 17.94
N SER A 148 1.27 8.51 16.87
CA SER A 148 1.63 9.93 16.94
C SER A 148 0.44 10.85 17.23
N GLY A 149 -0.79 10.32 17.13
CA GLY A 149 -2.00 11.12 17.16
C GLY A 149 -2.02 12.12 16.00
N ASP A 150 -1.45 11.72 14.86
CA ASP A 150 -1.51 12.52 13.65
C ASP A 150 -2.83 12.24 12.95
N LEU A 151 -3.37 13.27 12.33
CA LEU A 151 -4.64 13.16 11.64
C LEU A 151 -4.43 12.64 10.22
N ILE A 152 -5.34 11.78 9.76
CA ILE A 152 -5.32 11.25 8.40
C ILE A 152 -5.90 12.32 7.46
N ARG A 153 -5.14 12.67 6.42
CA ARG A 153 -5.59 13.64 5.41
C ARG A 153 -6.50 12.97 4.40
N VAL A 154 -7.68 13.54 4.17
CA VAL A 154 -8.65 13.05 3.20
C VAL A 154 -9.20 14.18 2.33
N LYS A 155 -9.60 13.85 1.10
CA LYS A 155 -10.25 14.80 0.19
C LYS A 155 -11.70 14.36 -0.04
N ILE A 156 -12.66 15.22 0.29
CA ILE A 156 -14.10 14.99 0.18
C ILE A 156 -14.68 16.11 -0.65
N ASP A 157 -15.37 15.79 -1.75
CA ASP A 157 -16.02 16.75 -2.65
C ASP A 157 -15.12 17.92 -3.08
N GLY A 158 -13.86 17.61 -3.39
CA GLY A 158 -12.88 18.61 -3.85
C GLY A 158 -12.15 19.36 -2.73
N GLN A 159 -12.59 19.27 -1.48
CA GLN A 159 -12.02 19.97 -0.33
C GLN A 159 -11.22 19.03 0.58
N TRP A 160 -10.18 19.56 1.22
CA TRP A 160 -9.35 18.79 2.15
C TRP A 160 -9.90 18.81 3.58
N SER A 161 -9.73 17.70 4.28
CA SER A 161 -10.13 17.50 5.67
C SER A 161 -9.19 16.52 6.39
N PHE A 162 -9.39 16.42 7.70
CA PHE A 162 -8.67 15.53 8.59
C PHE A 162 -9.63 14.54 9.26
N LEU A 163 -9.26 13.26 9.26
CA LEU A 163 -9.89 12.22 10.07
C LEU A 163 -9.07 11.96 11.33
N ASP A 164 -9.76 11.74 12.44
CA ASP A 164 -9.15 11.18 13.63
C ASP A 164 -8.89 9.67 13.50
N LYS A 165 -8.34 9.07 14.56
CA LYS A 165 -8.10 7.61 14.65
C LYS A 165 -9.37 6.75 14.58
N ASN A 166 -10.54 7.34 14.85
CA ASN A 166 -11.83 6.68 14.82
C ASN A 166 -12.54 6.83 13.45
N GLY A 167 -11.93 7.56 12.51
CA GLY A 167 -12.52 7.87 11.22
C GLY A 167 -13.54 9.01 11.29
N GLU A 168 -13.60 9.73 12.41
CA GLU A 168 -14.43 10.92 12.55
C GLU A 168 -13.76 12.12 11.87
N ILE A 169 -14.56 12.88 11.12
CA ILE A 169 -14.11 14.10 10.48
C ILE A 169 -13.96 15.17 11.56
N ILE A 170 -12.71 15.52 11.90
CA ILE A 170 -12.41 16.53 12.90
C ILE A 170 -12.79 17.92 12.39
N ALA A 171 -12.54 18.18 11.10
CA ALA A 171 -12.84 19.45 10.46
C ALA A 171 -13.74 19.22 9.24
N LYS A 172 -15.06 19.30 9.42
CA LYS A 172 -16.00 19.24 8.30
C LYS A 172 -15.69 20.37 7.29
N PRO A 173 -15.80 20.07 6.00
CA PRO A 173 -14.82 20.38 4.95
C PRO A 173 -14.79 21.87 4.65
N LYS A 174 -13.67 22.55 4.93
CA LYS A 174 -13.47 23.97 4.58
C LYS A 174 -12.00 24.34 4.38
N PHE A 175 -11.22 23.56 3.64
CA PHE A 175 -9.88 24.00 3.26
C PHE A 175 -9.62 23.75 1.78
N ASP A 176 -9.17 24.81 1.10
CA ASP A 176 -8.73 24.79 -0.29
C ASP A 176 -7.43 23.99 -0.40
N ASN A 177 -6.54 24.16 0.59
CA ASN A 177 -5.21 23.57 0.63
C ASN A 177 -4.89 23.09 2.05
N LEU A 178 -4.05 22.06 2.15
CA LEU A 178 -3.76 21.43 3.44
C LEU A 178 -2.33 20.89 3.50
N GLY A 179 -1.55 21.43 4.43
CA GLY A 179 -0.17 21.04 4.72
C GLY A 179 -0.07 19.80 5.61
N VAL A 180 1.16 19.38 5.86
CA VAL A 180 1.44 18.34 6.86
C VAL A 180 1.49 18.95 8.26
N PHE A 181 1.10 18.18 9.28
CA PHE A 181 1.40 18.54 10.66
C PHE A 181 2.91 18.50 10.87
N SER A 182 3.44 19.57 11.44
CA SER A 182 4.80 19.63 11.94
C SER A 182 4.81 20.42 13.24
N GLU A 183 5.49 19.88 14.25
CA GLU A 183 5.58 20.46 15.60
C GLU A 183 4.22 20.86 16.22
N GLY A 184 3.16 20.11 15.90
CA GLY A 184 1.81 20.28 16.45
C GLY A 184 0.86 21.16 15.63
N LEU A 185 1.33 21.81 14.56
CA LEU A 185 0.52 22.68 13.71
C LEU A 185 0.59 22.26 12.23
N ALA A 186 -0.49 22.46 11.49
CA ALA A 186 -0.55 22.26 10.04
C ALA A 186 -1.01 23.55 9.35
N GLY A 187 -0.32 23.93 8.27
CA GLY A 187 -0.76 25.04 7.42
C GLY A 187 -2.01 24.67 6.63
N VAL A 188 -2.99 25.57 6.57
CA VAL A 188 -4.24 25.37 5.83
C VAL A 188 -4.56 26.58 4.96
N GLY A 189 -5.05 26.33 3.75
CA GLY A 189 -5.56 27.36 2.85
C GLY A 189 -7.08 27.49 3.00
N LEU A 190 -7.55 28.71 3.26
CA LEU A 190 -8.96 29.07 3.33
C LEU A 190 -9.16 30.39 2.58
N ASN A 191 -10.07 30.40 1.60
CA ASN A 191 -10.38 31.58 0.78
C ASN A 191 -9.14 32.18 0.11
N GLY A 192 -8.23 31.32 -0.36
CA GLY A 192 -6.97 31.75 -0.99
C GLY A 192 -5.93 32.34 -0.05
N LYS A 193 -6.13 32.29 1.28
CA LYS A 193 -5.15 32.70 2.29
C LYS A 193 -4.74 31.55 3.18
N TRP A 194 -3.51 31.59 3.68
CA TRP A 194 -2.93 30.57 4.53
C TRP A 194 -2.99 30.97 6.00
N GLY A 195 -3.43 30.02 6.83
CA GLY A 195 -3.44 30.03 8.29
C GLY A 195 -2.93 28.70 8.82
N PHE A 196 -3.11 28.44 10.11
CA PHE A 196 -2.65 27.21 10.76
C PHE A 196 -3.67 26.67 11.74
N ILE A 197 -3.77 25.33 11.79
CA ILE A 197 -4.62 24.61 12.74
C ILE A 197 -3.79 23.71 13.65
N ASP A 198 -4.34 23.39 14.81
CA ASP A 198 -3.82 22.35 15.71
C ASP A 198 -4.37 20.95 15.37
N LYS A 199 -3.93 19.95 16.15
CA LYS A 199 -4.37 18.54 16.02
C LYS A 199 -5.85 18.31 16.38
N SER A 200 -6.54 19.30 16.97
CA SER A 200 -7.99 19.26 17.16
C SER A 200 -8.75 19.85 15.97
N GLY A 201 -8.04 20.32 14.94
CA GLY A 201 -8.64 20.98 13.78
C GLY A 201 -9.02 22.43 14.02
N LYS A 202 -8.71 22.99 15.20
CA LYS A 202 -9.00 24.38 15.54
C LYS A 202 -8.00 25.31 14.87
N ILE A 203 -8.49 26.40 14.28
CA ILE A 203 -7.64 27.48 13.77
C ILE A 203 -6.90 28.13 14.94
N VAL A 204 -5.57 28.03 14.92
CA VAL A 204 -4.67 28.66 15.88
C VAL A 204 -4.15 29.98 15.32
N ILE A 205 -3.89 30.03 14.02
CA ILE A 205 -3.41 31.22 13.32
C ILE A 205 -4.37 31.49 12.16
N GLU A 206 -5.00 32.66 12.18
CA GLU A 206 -5.96 33.06 11.16
C GLU A 206 -5.36 33.09 9.75
N SER A 207 -6.19 32.76 8.76
CA SER A 207 -5.79 32.74 7.35
C SER A 207 -5.61 34.15 6.79
N LYS A 208 -4.38 34.67 6.88
CA LYS A 208 -4.01 36.02 6.43
C LYS A 208 -2.81 36.07 5.49
N PHE A 209 -2.08 34.96 5.35
CA PHE A 209 -0.86 34.90 4.55
C PHE A 209 -1.15 34.51 3.09
N ASP A 210 -0.30 34.93 2.17
CA ASP A 210 -0.39 34.52 0.76
C ASP A 210 0.07 33.06 0.57
N SER A 211 0.99 32.59 1.42
CA SER A 211 1.52 31.23 1.46
C SER A 211 2.03 30.89 2.86
N GLY A 212 1.99 29.60 3.24
CA GLY A 212 2.48 29.10 4.52
C GLY A 212 3.24 27.77 4.38
N GLY A 213 4.43 27.69 4.97
CA GLY A 213 5.20 26.46 5.12
C GLY A 213 4.87 25.71 6.41
N HIS A 214 5.46 24.53 6.62
CA HIS A 214 5.37 23.83 7.90
C HIS A 214 6.32 24.43 8.95
N PHE A 215 6.01 24.21 10.22
CA PHE A 215 6.90 24.57 11.32
C PHE A 215 8.16 23.71 11.34
N SER A 216 9.31 24.34 11.55
CA SER A 216 10.59 23.69 11.75
C SER A 216 11.47 24.54 12.66
N GLU A 217 12.03 23.92 13.70
CA GLU A 217 12.75 24.59 14.78
C GLU A 217 11.93 25.73 15.43
N GLY A 218 10.63 25.50 15.60
CA GLY A 218 9.69 26.43 16.20
C GLY A 218 9.23 27.60 15.31
N LEU A 219 9.69 27.68 14.06
CA LEU A 219 9.33 28.76 13.14
C LEU A 219 8.71 28.22 11.85
N ALA A 220 7.72 28.92 11.30
CA ALA A 220 7.17 28.64 9.98
C ALA A 220 7.44 29.81 9.04
N LYS A 221 7.86 29.49 7.81
CA LYS A 221 7.94 30.51 6.75
C LYS A 221 6.53 30.87 6.27
N VAL A 222 6.29 32.16 6.07
CA VAL A 222 5.04 32.66 5.50
C VAL A 222 5.34 33.74 4.48
N GLU A 223 4.47 33.85 3.48
CA GLU A 223 4.49 34.91 2.49
C GLU A 223 3.41 35.94 2.78
N LEU A 224 3.77 37.21 2.70
CA LEU A 224 2.83 38.32 2.79
C LEU A 224 3.31 39.44 1.86
N ASN A 225 2.44 39.90 0.98
CA ASN A 225 2.73 40.95 -0.01
C ASN A 225 3.96 40.61 -0.87
N ARG A 226 4.04 39.36 -1.35
CA ARG A 226 5.15 38.84 -2.19
C ARG A 226 6.52 38.82 -1.52
N LYS A 227 6.57 38.89 -0.19
CA LYS A 227 7.79 38.80 0.60
C LYS A 227 7.64 37.73 1.66
N TYR A 228 8.74 37.04 1.94
CA TYR A 228 8.81 35.99 2.93
C TYR A 228 9.35 36.49 4.26
N GLY A 229 8.74 36.00 5.33
CA GLY A 229 9.15 36.15 6.72
C GLY A 229 8.94 34.85 7.49
N PHE A 230 9.11 34.90 8.80
CA PHE A 230 8.93 33.77 9.70
C PHE A 230 8.09 34.14 10.90
N ILE A 231 7.16 33.26 11.26
CA ILE A 231 6.28 33.39 12.41
C ILE A 231 6.56 32.30 13.45
N ASP A 232 6.23 32.59 14.70
CA ASP A 232 6.17 31.60 15.78
C ASP A 232 4.84 30.84 15.77
N LYS A 233 4.66 29.94 16.76
CA LYS A 233 3.43 29.14 16.91
C LYS A 233 2.20 29.94 17.34
N ASN A 234 2.37 31.19 17.75
CA ASN A 234 1.28 32.12 18.06
C ASN A 234 0.86 32.94 16.84
N GLY A 235 1.59 32.83 15.72
CA GLY A 235 1.33 33.59 14.51
C GLY A 235 1.99 34.97 14.49
N GLU A 236 2.88 35.24 15.44
CA GLU A 236 3.62 36.49 15.55
C GLU A 236 4.90 36.45 14.73
N PHE A 237 5.22 37.56 14.05
CA PHE A 237 6.43 37.64 13.24
C PHE A 237 7.68 37.72 14.11
N VAL A 238 8.45 36.65 14.12
CA VAL A 238 9.84 36.66 14.62
C VAL A 238 10.75 37.36 13.60
N ILE A 239 10.50 37.14 12.32
CA ILE A 239 11.23 37.79 11.22
C ILE A 239 10.22 38.36 10.24
N LYS A 240 10.14 39.69 10.17
CA LYS A 240 9.18 40.38 9.29
C LYS A 240 9.41 40.06 7.81
N PRO A 241 8.35 40.04 6.98
CA PRO A 241 8.45 39.78 5.56
C PRO A 241 9.37 40.78 4.85
N LYS A 242 10.47 40.30 4.29
CA LYS A 242 11.43 41.13 3.55
C LYS A 242 12.22 40.37 2.48
N PHE A 243 12.19 39.05 2.49
CA PHE A 243 12.98 38.21 1.59
C PHE A 243 12.21 37.85 0.32
N ASP A 244 12.94 37.65 -0.78
CA ASP A 244 12.39 37.23 -2.07
C ASP A 244 12.11 35.72 -2.11
N GLY A 245 12.72 34.96 -1.21
CA GLY A 245 12.54 33.51 -1.09
C GLY A 245 13.24 32.99 0.15
N VAL A 246 12.72 31.94 0.77
CA VAL A 246 13.29 31.35 1.99
C VAL A 246 13.16 29.82 2.01
N GLY A 247 14.14 29.17 2.63
CA GLY A 247 14.06 27.78 3.08
C GLY A 247 13.45 27.66 4.48
N ASN A 248 13.30 26.43 4.95
CA ASN A 248 12.96 26.19 6.35
C ASN A 248 14.22 26.34 7.22
N PHE A 249 14.03 26.48 8.53
CA PHE A 249 15.15 26.36 9.45
C PHE A 249 15.64 24.92 9.51
N SER A 250 16.95 24.73 9.51
CA SER A 250 17.60 23.45 9.70
C SER A 250 18.99 23.67 10.27
N GLU A 251 19.30 22.92 11.33
CA GLU A 251 20.52 23.05 12.11
C GLU A 251 20.79 24.49 12.59
N GLY A 252 19.72 25.23 12.94
CA GLY A 252 19.76 26.61 13.45
C GLY A 252 19.79 27.72 12.39
N LEU A 253 19.85 27.39 11.10
CA LEU A 253 19.97 28.36 10.00
C LEU A 253 18.87 28.20 8.97
N ALA A 254 18.49 29.29 8.31
CA ALA A 254 17.60 29.26 7.14
C ALA A 254 18.24 29.96 5.95
N LYS A 255 18.18 29.33 4.77
CA LYS A 255 18.56 29.99 3.51
C LYS A 255 17.54 31.07 3.15
N VAL A 256 18.01 32.24 2.75
CA VAL A 256 17.16 33.35 2.33
C VAL A 256 17.71 34.03 1.08
N LYS A 257 16.81 34.51 0.24
CA LYS A 257 17.10 35.27 -0.98
C LYS A 257 16.74 36.72 -0.75
N LEU A 258 17.67 37.62 -1.05
CA LEU A 258 17.46 39.06 -1.01
C LEU A 258 18.19 39.70 -2.19
N ASN A 259 17.47 40.51 -2.97
CA ASN A 259 18.00 41.20 -4.14
C ASN A 259 18.65 40.22 -5.13
N GLY A 260 17.99 39.08 -5.37
CA GLY A 260 18.46 38.07 -6.33
C GLY A 260 19.55 37.12 -5.81
N ARG A 261 20.18 37.40 -4.67
CA ARG A 261 21.28 36.60 -4.10
C ARG A 261 20.85 35.82 -2.87
N TRP A 262 21.48 34.67 -2.64
CA TRP A 262 21.21 33.79 -1.51
C TRP A 262 22.26 33.92 -0.41
N GLY A 263 21.81 33.83 0.84
CA GLY A 263 22.61 33.79 2.07
C GLY A 263 21.87 33.03 3.18
N PHE A 264 22.39 33.07 4.41
CA PHE A 264 21.81 32.40 5.57
C PHE A 264 21.57 33.35 6.72
N ILE A 265 20.44 33.16 7.41
CA ILE A 265 20.10 33.87 8.64
C ILE A 265 19.98 32.90 9.82
N ASP A 266 20.20 33.42 11.02
CA ASP A 266 19.83 32.74 12.26
C ASP A 266 18.34 32.92 12.59
N ARG A 267 17.89 32.28 13.68
CA ARG A 267 16.50 32.34 14.17
C ARG A 267 16.06 33.74 14.62
N SER A 268 16.99 34.67 14.83
CA SER A 268 16.69 36.09 15.13
C SER A 268 16.52 36.94 13.86
N GLY A 269 16.82 36.37 12.68
CA GLY A 269 16.76 37.06 11.40
C GLY A 269 18.02 37.85 11.04
N LYS A 270 19.12 37.65 11.79
CA LYS A 270 20.42 38.24 11.49
C LYS A 270 21.15 37.37 10.47
N PHE A 271 21.83 38.01 9.52
CA PHE A 271 22.65 37.29 8.55
C PHE A 271 23.87 36.69 9.23
N VAL A 272 23.96 35.37 9.22
CA VAL A 272 25.20 34.64 9.49
C VAL A 272 26.07 34.65 8.25
N ILE A 273 25.44 34.50 7.07
CA ILE A 273 26.11 34.54 5.77
C ILE A 273 25.37 35.53 4.89
N LYS A 274 26.00 36.66 4.56
CA LYS A 274 25.37 37.70 3.74
C LYS A 274 25.01 37.17 2.34
N PRO A 275 23.92 37.66 1.72
CA PRO A 275 23.53 37.23 0.38
C PRO A 275 24.62 37.53 -0.65
N LYS A 276 25.18 36.49 -1.25
CA LYS A 276 26.21 36.60 -2.30
C LYS A 276 26.18 35.48 -3.33
N PHE A 277 25.57 34.34 -2.99
CA PHE A 277 25.53 33.16 -3.85
C PHE A 277 24.40 33.24 -4.87
N ASP A 278 24.59 32.59 -6.02
CA ASP A 278 23.56 32.44 -7.05
C ASP A 278 22.50 31.41 -6.62
N SER A 279 22.92 30.38 -5.89
CA SER A 279 22.07 29.34 -5.31
C SER A 279 22.75 28.70 -4.10
N ILE A 280 21.96 28.26 -3.12
CA ILE A 280 22.43 27.53 -1.94
C ILE A 280 21.47 26.38 -1.61
N TRP A 281 22.03 25.29 -1.09
CA TRP A 281 21.29 24.15 -0.56
C TRP A 281 21.26 24.21 0.97
N ASP A 282 20.40 23.41 1.59
CA ASP A 282 20.31 23.34 3.05
C ASP A 282 21.58 22.71 3.62
N PHE A 283 21.88 23.01 4.88
CA PHE A 283 22.98 22.35 5.58
C PHE A 283 22.64 20.89 5.84
N SER A 284 23.63 20.03 5.66
CA SER A 284 23.61 18.64 6.10
C SER A 284 24.99 18.31 6.63
N GLU A 285 25.07 17.80 7.86
CA GLU A 285 26.35 17.45 8.52
C GLU A 285 27.33 18.64 8.57
N GLY A 286 26.79 19.86 8.71
CA GLY A 286 27.58 21.08 8.81
C GLY A 286 28.10 21.67 7.49
N LEU A 287 27.80 21.07 6.34
CA LEU A 287 28.17 21.58 5.02
C LEU A 287 26.95 21.95 4.18
N ALA A 288 27.08 23.00 3.37
CA ALA A 288 26.07 23.38 2.37
C ALA A 288 26.71 23.51 0.99
N LYS A 289 26.08 22.89 -0.01
CA LYS A 289 26.42 23.13 -1.43
C LYS A 289 26.04 24.57 -1.80
N VAL A 290 26.91 25.25 -2.52
CA VAL A 290 26.67 26.61 -3.03
C VAL A 290 27.04 26.74 -4.48
N LYS A 291 26.39 27.69 -5.16
CA LYS A 291 26.74 28.11 -6.51
C LYS A 291 27.15 29.59 -6.50
N LEU A 292 28.32 29.89 -7.04
CA LEU A 292 28.84 31.25 -7.17
C LEU A 292 29.47 31.41 -8.56
N ASN A 293 29.04 32.44 -9.29
CA ASN A 293 29.49 32.72 -10.65
C ASN A 293 29.37 31.50 -11.57
N GLY A 294 28.26 30.76 -11.45
CA GLY A 294 28.01 29.57 -12.26
C GLY A 294 28.70 28.28 -11.80
N LYS A 295 29.65 28.33 -10.85
CA LYS A 295 30.40 27.17 -10.36
C LYS A 295 29.94 26.71 -8.99
N TYR A 296 30.06 25.41 -8.71
CA TYR A 296 29.66 24.76 -7.47
C TYR A 296 30.84 24.55 -6.53
N GLY A 297 30.57 24.69 -5.23
CA GLY A 297 31.50 24.44 -4.13
C GLY A 297 30.74 24.16 -2.83
N PHE A 298 31.45 24.17 -1.69
CA PHE A 298 30.86 23.94 -0.37
C PHE A 298 31.33 24.98 0.64
N ILE A 299 30.44 25.33 1.55
CA ILE A 299 30.73 26.19 2.70
C ILE A 299 30.36 25.49 4.01
N ASP A 300 31.00 25.90 5.09
CA ASP A 300 30.57 25.56 6.45
C ASP A 300 29.50 26.54 6.97
N LYS A 301 29.00 26.30 8.19
CA LYS A 301 27.98 27.14 8.85
C LYS A 301 28.41 28.58 9.12
N SER A 302 29.70 28.87 9.17
CA SER A 302 30.22 30.24 9.29
C SER A 302 30.25 30.98 7.94
N GLY A 303 30.08 30.25 6.84
CA GLY A 303 30.19 30.76 5.49
C GLY A 303 31.59 30.73 4.92
N LYS A 304 32.53 30.06 5.62
CA LYS A 304 33.88 29.81 5.10
C LYS A 304 33.78 28.79 3.98
N ILE A 305 34.50 29.06 2.89
CA ILE A 305 34.61 28.15 1.77
C ILE A 305 35.45 26.94 2.23
N VAL A 306 34.84 25.76 2.22
CA VAL A 306 35.50 24.49 2.50
C VAL A 306 36.01 23.89 1.19
N ILE A 307 35.22 24.01 0.13
CA ILE A 307 35.58 23.61 -1.23
C ILE A 307 35.28 24.78 -2.16
N GLU A 308 36.31 25.26 -2.83
CA GLU A 308 36.22 26.40 -3.76
C GLU A 308 35.16 26.17 -4.85
N PRO A 309 34.30 27.18 -5.16
CA PRO A 309 33.36 27.11 -6.27
C PRO A 309 34.06 27.05 -7.63
N LYS A 310 34.40 25.84 -8.08
CA LYS A 310 35.12 25.60 -9.34
C LYS A 310 34.56 24.47 -10.19
N PHE A 311 33.54 23.76 -9.70
CA PHE A 311 32.96 22.61 -10.38
C PHE A 311 31.73 23.01 -11.22
N ASP A 312 31.49 22.32 -12.32
CA ASP A 312 30.31 22.55 -13.18
C ASP A 312 29.07 21.79 -12.70
N ASP A 313 29.24 20.72 -11.92
CA ASP A 313 28.16 19.98 -11.27
C ASP A 313 28.70 19.21 -10.05
N ILE A 314 27.83 18.95 -9.06
CA ILE A 314 28.11 18.11 -7.88
C ILE A 314 26.85 17.29 -7.58
N ARG A 315 26.97 15.97 -7.74
CA ARG A 315 25.92 14.97 -7.48
C ARG A 315 26.30 14.11 -6.27
N TYR A 316 25.29 13.64 -5.56
CA TYR A 316 25.35 12.69 -4.46
C TYR A 316 24.42 11.52 -4.77
#